data_AF-A0A2D6MA16-F1
#
_entry.id   AF-A0A2D6MA16-F1
#
_cell.length_a   1.000
_cell.length_b   1.000
_cell.length_c   1.000
_cell.angle_alpha   90.00
_cell.angle_beta   90.00
_cell.angle_gamma   90.00
#
_symmetry.space_group_name_H-M   'P 1'
#
loop_
_entity.id
_entity.type
_entity.pdbx_description
1 polymer ?
#
loop_
_entity_poly.entity_id
_entity_poly.type
_entity_poly.pdbx_seq_one_letter_code
_entity_poly.pdbx_strand_id
1 'polypeptide(L)'
;MARKNPSTSTTAYYEALATTLAALRALKYVAWNAHWTSRNEWAYGDHLLYQRIYAGEEDNAVLDEMIDTLGEKLVYLKGDDFIQSPEIVEAYIGIIRSYGVTPTGRSAAAAVLEMVLICISHLKSSYTAGQGADMSLGMDDFLMASSNHLETFAYLLQQKLRR
;
A
#
# COMPACT_ATOMS: atom_id res chain seq x y z
N MET A 1 13.01 -6.56 31.99
CA MET A 1 13.05 -5.13 31.61
C MET A 1 11.62 -4.61 31.55
N ALA A 2 11.26 -3.62 32.36
CA ALA A 2 9.92 -3.01 32.29
C ALA A 2 9.80 -2.22 30.98
N ARG A 3 8.87 -2.60 30.09
CA ARG A 3 8.55 -1.80 28.90
C ARG A 3 7.96 -0.47 29.38
N LYS A 4 8.69 0.63 29.18
CA LYS A 4 8.11 1.98 29.32
C LYS A 4 6.90 2.07 28.38
N ASN A 5 5.79 2.63 28.85
CA ASN A 5 4.68 2.95 27.96
C ASN A 5 5.18 3.88 26.84
N PRO A 6 4.85 3.59 25.57
CA PRO A 6 5.29 4.42 24.45
C PRO A 6 4.70 5.83 24.57
N SER A 7 5.41 6.84 24.06
CA SER A 7 4.86 8.19 23.94
C SER A 7 3.69 8.20 22.94
N THR A 8 2.86 9.24 23.00
CA THR A 8 1.79 9.45 22.04
C THR A 8 2.31 9.53 20.60
N SER A 9 3.48 10.13 20.37
CA SER A 9 4.10 10.20 19.03
C SER A 9 4.53 8.83 18.51
N THR A 10 5.10 8.00 19.39
CA THR A 10 5.49 6.62 19.06
C THR A 10 4.27 5.74 18.75
N THR A 11 3.16 5.92 19.46
CA THR A 11 1.93 5.17 19.21
C THR A 11 1.33 5.53 17.85
N ALA A 12 1.19 6.83 17.57
CA ALA A 12 0.69 7.32 16.29
C ALA A 12 1.54 6.85 15.09
N TYR A 13 2.86 6.72 15.28
CA TYR A 13 3.75 6.20 14.25
C TYR A 13 3.46 4.74 13.89
N TYR A 14 3.30 3.87 14.88
CA TYR A 14 3.01 2.46 14.62
C TYR A 14 1.61 2.26 14.03
N GLU A 15 0.63 3.04 14.46
CA GLU A 15 -0.71 3.06 13.87
C GLU A 15 -0.66 3.52 12.39
N ALA A 16 0.14 4.55 12.09
CA ALA A 16 0.35 5.00 10.71
C ALA A 16 0.98 3.90 9.84
N LEU A 17 2.01 3.21 10.34
CA LEU A 17 2.62 2.08 9.63
C LEU A 17 1.63 0.91 9.43
N ALA A 18 0.80 0.61 10.44
CA ALA A 18 -0.22 -0.44 10.33
C ALA A 18 -1.28 -0.11 9.27
N THR A 19 -1.74 1.14 9.21
CA THR A 19 -2.68 1.58 8.16
C THR A 19 -2.03 1.60 6.78
N THR A 20 -0.73 1.93 6.68
CA THR A 20 0.05 1.76 5.44
C THR A 20 0.06 0.31 4.98
N LEU A 21 0.35 -0.65 5.88
CA LEU A 21 0.34 -2.07 5.55
C LEU A 21 -1.03 -2.53 5.04
N ALA A 22 -2.11 -2.10 5.70
CA ALA A 22 -3.47 -2.37 5.27
C ALA A 22 -3.76 -1.79 3.86
N ALA A 23 -3.33 -0.55 3.59
CA ALA A 23 -3.51 0.09 2.30
C ALA A 23 -2.74 -0.60 1.17
N LEU A 24 -1.48 -1.01 1.40
CA LEU A 24 -0.68 -1.74 0.41
C LEU A 24 -1.32 -3.09 0.05
N ARG A 25 -1.81 -3.83 1.06
CA ARG A 25 -2.58 -5.07 0.84
C ARG A 25 -3.84 -4.81 0.01
N ALA A 26 -4.56 -3.72 0.31
CA ALA A 26 -5.75 -3.33 -0.45
C ALA A 26 -5.41 -2.99 -1.90
N LEU A 27 -4.33 -2.24 -2.15
CA LEU A 27 -3.86 -1.94 -3.50
C LEU A 27 -3.54 -3.22 -4.28
N LYS A 28 -2.85 -4.19 -3.67
CA LYS A 28 -2.57 -5.48 -4.31
C LYS A 28 -3.86 -6.16 -4.74
N TYR A 29 -4.83 -6.25 -3.84
CA TYR A 29 -6.13 -6.86 -4.13
C TYR A 29 -6.88 -6.16 -5.27
N VAL A 30 -6.93 -4.82 -5.24
CA VAL A 30 -7.64 -4.01 -6.25
C VAL A 30 -6.96 -4.13 -7.62
N ALA A 31 -5.63 -4.07 -7.69
CA ALA A 31 -4.87 -4.25 -8.92
C ALA A 31 -5.01 -5.67 -9.48
N TRP A 32 -4.99 -6.69 -8.63
CA TRP A 32 -5.22 -8.07 -9.06
C TRP A 32 -6.63 -8.24 -9.65
N ASN A 33 -7.66 -7.72 -9.00
CA ASN A 33 -9.01 -7.77 -9.57
C ASN A 33 -9.12 -7.00 -10.89
N ALA A 34 -8.46 -5.86 -11.02
CA ALA A 34 -8.41 -5.10 -12.27
C ALA A 34 -7.74 -5.88 -13.40
N HIS A 35 -6.69 -6.65 -13.09
CA HIS A 35 -5.99 -7.54 -14.03
C HIS A 35 -6.92 -8.63 -14.60
N TRP A 36 -7.77 -9.23 -13.78
CA TRP A 36 -8.74 -10.23 -14.23
C TRP A 36 -9.96 -9.65 -14.93
N THR A 37 -10.32 -8.41 -14.63
CA THR A 37 -11.59 -7.81 -15.09
C THR A 37 -11.40 -6.84 -16.27
N SER A 38 -10.19 -6.71 -16.82
CA SER A 38 -9.92 -5.86 -17.97
C SER A 38 -10.72 -6.30 -19.20
N ARG A 39 -11.64 -5.43 -19.64
CA ARG A 39 -12.55 -5.68 -20.78
C ARG A 39 -12.73 -4.39 -21.56
N ASN A 40 -11.86 -4.15 -22.54
CA ASN A 40 -11.92 -3.04 -23.50
C ASN A 40 -11.02 -3.35 -24.71
N GLU A 41 -10.99 -2.47 -25.72
CA GLU A 41 -10.16 -2.63 -26.92
C GLU A 41 -8.64 -2.72 -26.62
N TRP A 42 -8.20 -2.24 -25.44
CA TRP A 42 -6.84 -2.27 -24.93
C TRP A 42 -6.64 -3.29 -23.80
N ALA A 43 -7.54 -4.29 -23.66
CA ALA A 43 -7.59 -5.18 -22.49
C ALA A 43 -6.26 -5.87 -22.18
N TYR A 44 -5.48 -6.23 -23.21
CA TYR A 44 -4.16 -6.86 -23.01
C TYR A 44 -3.14 -5.91 -22.39
N GLY A 45 -3.08 -4.66 -22.86
CA GLY A 45 -2.20 -3.64 -22.26
C GLY A 45 -2.59 -3.33 -20.82
N ASP A 46 -3.90 -3.32 -20.52
CA ASP A 46 -4.41 -3.12 -19.16
C ASP A 46 -4.10 -4.30 -18.25
N HIS A 47 -4.28 -5.50 -18.76
CA HIS A 47 -3.95 -6.73 -18.07
C HIS A 47 -2.48 -6.73 -17.61
N LEU A 48 -1.55 -6.38 -18.52
CA LEU A 48 -0.12 -6.27 -18.20
C LEU A 48 0.18 -5.10 -17.25
N LEU A 49 -0.46 -3.94 -17.44
CA LEU A 49 -0.27 -2.79 -16.56
C LEU A 49 -0.64 -3.12 -15.11
N TYR A 50 -1.78 -3.77 -14.90
CA TYR A 50 -2.20 -4.15 -13.56
C TYR A 50 -1.33 -5.27 -12.98
N GLN A 51 -0.89 -6.24 -13.81
CA GLN A 51 0.09 -7.26 -13.40
C GLN A 51 1.37 -6.63 -12.87
N ARG A 52 1.92 -5.65 -13.60
CA ARG A 52 3.12 -4.93 -13.18
C ARG A 52 2.97 -4.28 -11.80
N ILE A 53 1.76 -3.85 -11.43
CA ILE A 53 1.51 -3.23 -10.13
C ILE A 53 1.49 -4.29 -9.01
N TYR A 54 0.76 -5.40 -9.19
CA TYR A 54 0.56 -6.36 -8.08
C TYR A 54 1.62 -7.48 -8.01
N ALA A 55 2.26 -7.81 -9.13
CA ALA A 55 3.21 -8.92 -9.26
C ALA A 55 4.55 -8.52 -9.92
N GLY A 56 4.65 -7.30 -10.46
CA GLY A 56 5.88 -6.85 -11.11
C GLY A 56 6.11 -7.41 -12.52
N GLU A 57 7.37 -7.28 -12.97
CA GLU A 57 7.93 -7.92 -14.17
C GLU A 57 9.04 -8.87 -13.71
N GLU A 58 9.23 -10.01 -14.39
CA GLU A 58 10.31 -11.01 -14.21
C GLU A 58 11.20 -10.80 -12.95
N ASP A 59 10.85 -11.45 -11.85
CA ASP A 59 11.54 -11.44 -10.54
C ASP A 59 11.58 -10.11 -9.75
N ASN A 60 10.73 -9.13 -10.09
CA ASN A 60 10.65 -7.85 -9.37
C ASN A 60 9.25 -7.60 -8.78
N ALA A 61 8.87 -8.38 -7.76
CA ALA A 61 7.55 -8.32 -7.13
C ALA A 61 7.40 -7.13 -6.17
N VAL A 62 7.57 -5.92 -6.69
CA VAL A 62 7.67 -4.65 -5.94
C VAL A 62 6.65 -4.54 -4.79
N LEU A 63 5.36 -4.75 -5.07
CA LEU A 63 4.32 -4.57 -4.06
C LEU A 63 4.34 -5.67 -2.99
N ASP A 64 4.72 -6.90 -3.35
CA ASP A 64 4.86 -8.00 -2.40
C ASP A 64 6.06 -7.80 -1.48
N GLU A 65 7.19 -7.37 -2.05
CA GLU A 65 8.38 -7.01 -1.28
C GLU A 65 8.09 -5.84 -0.31
N MET A 66 7.32 -4.83 -0.75
CA MET A 66 6.90 -3.72 0.12
C MET A 66 6.02 -4.21 1.29
N ILE A 67 5.04 -5.08 1.02
CA ILE A 67 4.13 -5.62 2.03
C ILE A 67 4.91 -6.48 3.03
N ASP A 68 5.77 -7.37 2.54
CA ASP A 68 6.57 -8.28 3.35
C ASP A 68 7.56 -7.52 4.22
N THR A 69 8.36 -6.65 3.60
CA THR A 69 9.36 -5.82 4.29
C THR A 69 8.73 -4.95 5.39
N LEU A 70 7.58 -4.31 5.12
CA LEU A 70 6.89 -3.53 6.15
C LEU A 70 6.35 -4.42 7.27
N GLY A 71 5.80 -5.58 6.93
CA GLY A 71 5.33 -6.59 7.88
C GLY A 71 6.46 -7.04 8.82
N GLU A 72 7.60 -7.45 8.28
CA GLU A 72 8.77 -7.88 9.05
C GLU A 72 9.31 -6.76 9.93
N LYS A 73 9.42 -5.53 9.41
CA LYS A 73 9.83 -4.37 10.22
C LYS A 73 8.87 -4.10 11.38
N LEU A 74 7.56 -4.23 11.16
CA LEU A 74 6.56 -4.08 12.22
C LEU A 74 6.66 -5.20 13.26
N VAL A 75 6.88 -6.45 12.86
CA VAL A 75 7.16 -7.56 13.79
C VAL A 75 8.40 -7.26 14.62
N TYR A 76 9.49 -6.81 13.99
CA TYR A 76 10.70 -6.41 14.70
C TYR A 76 10.46 -5.29 15.72
N LEU A 77 9.65 -4.28 15.37
CA LEU A 77 9.38 -3.11 16.22
C LEU A 77 8.36 -3.38 17.35
N LYS A 78 7.35 -4.23 17.11
CA LYS A 78 6.18 -4.37 18.00
C LYS A 78 5.84 -5.79 18.44
N GLY A 79 6.44 -6.79 17.81
CA GLY A 79 6.09 -8.20 17.99
C GLY A 79 5.04 -8.67 16.98
N ASP A 80 4.89 -9.98 16.91
CA ASP A 80 3.93 -10.70 16.06
C ASP A 80 2.47 -10.42 16.43
N ASP A 81 2.15 -10.30 17.72
CA ASP A 81 0.80 -9.93 18.20
C ASP A 81 0.26 -8.66 17.51
N PHE A 82 1.14 -7.70 17.21
CA PHE A 82 0.75 -6.45 16.56
C PHE A 82 0.34 -6.66 15.10
N ILE A 83 0.99 -7.58 14.37
CA ILE A 83 0.62 -7.90 12.99
C ILE A 83 -0.61 -8.81 12.91
N GLN A 84 -0.83 -9.64 13.93
CA GLN A 84 -2.00 -10.51 14.05
C GLN A 84 -3.27 -9.80 14.56
N SER A 85 -3.12 -8.52 14.94
CA SER A 85 -4.21 -7.63 15.34
C SER A 85 -5.36 -7.62 14.32
N PRO A 86 -6.60 -7.94 14.74
CA PRO A 86 -7.79 -7.83 13.90
C PRO A 86 -7.96 -6.45 13.26
N GLU A 87 -7.51 -5.40 13.93
CA GLU A 87 -7.63 -4.01 13.49
C GLU A 87 -6.92 -3.76 12.14
N ILE A 88 -5.79 -4.41 11.87
CA ILE A 88 -5.10 -4.30 10.57
C ILE A 88 -5.94 -4.93 9.46
N VAL A 89 -6.55 -6.08 9.75
CA VAL A 89 -7.42 -6.80 8.80
C VAL A 89 -8.70 -6.01 8.56
N GLU A 90 -9.29 -5.45 9.62
CA GLU A 90 -10.48 -4.61 9.54
C GLU A 90 -10.21 -3.32 8.76
N ALA A 91 -9.06 -2.68 8.95
CA ALA A 91 -8.64 -1.53 8.15
C ALA A 91 -8.51 -1.89 6.67
N TYR A 92 -7.88 -3.04 6.35
CA TYR A 92 -7.76 -3.55 4.99
C TYR A 92 -9.13 -3.81 4.35
N ILE A 93 -10.04 -4.48 5.06
CA ILE A 93 -11.41 -4.74 4.60
C ILE A 93 -12.18 -3.42 4.45
N GLY A 94 -12.02 -2.49 5.38
CA GLY A 94 -12.66 -1.17 5.36
C GLY A 94 -12.26 -0.37 4.12
N ILE A 95 -10.96 -0.37 3.80
CA ILE A 95 -10.44 0.22 2.56
C ILE A 95 -11.09 -0.48 1.37
N ILE A 96 -11.00 -1.81 1.23
CA ILE A 96 -11.62 -2.51 0.09
C ILE A 96 -13.11 -2.20 -0.06
N ARG A 97 -13.86 -2.11 1.05
CA ARG A 97 -15.28 -1.78 1.04
C ARG A 97 -15.56 -0.36 0.57
N SER A 98 -14.73 0.62 0.94
CA SER A 98 -14.87 1.98 0.40
C SER A 98 -14.61 2.03 -1.11
N TYR A 99 -13.85 1.06 -1.63
CA TYR A 99 -13.60 0.85 -3.07
C TYR A 99 -14.58 -0.13 -3.73
N GLY A 100 -15.63 -0.53 -3.00
CA GLY A 100 -16.53 -1.63 -3.31
C GLY A 100 -16.81 -1.81 -4.79
N VAL A 101 -16.63 -3.05 -5.26
CA VAL A 101 -17.07 -3.61 -6.55
C VAL A 101 -17.27 -2.51 -7.60
N THR A 102 -16.18 -2.15 -8.29
CA THR A 102 -16.08 -1.10 -9.32
C THR A 102 -17.47 -0.62 -9.74
N PRO A 103 -17.96 0.52 -9.20
CA PRO A 103 -19.31 0.99 -9.52
C PRO A 103 -19.48 0.99 -11.02
N THR A 104 -20.59 0.45 -11.50
CA THR A 104 -20.92 0.38 -12.94
C THR A 104 -20.62 1.73 -13.59
N GLY A 105 -19.60 1.79 -14.46
CA GLY A 105 -19.18 3.01 -15.16
C GLY A 105 -17.82 3.60 -14.72
N ARG A 106 -17.23 3.19 -13.59
CA ARG A 106 -15.87 3.62 -13.21
C ARG A 106 -14.83 2.73 -13.89
N SER A 107 -13.84 3.33 -14.57
CA SER A 107 -12.73 2.55 -15.15
C SER A 107 -11.86 1.92 -14.06
N ALA A 108 -11.41 0.68 -14.28
CA ALA A 108 -10.51 0.00 -13.35
C ALA A 108 -9.22 0.81 -13.10
N ALA A 109 -8.69 1.48 -14.13
CA ALA A 109 -7.51 2.34 -14.02
C ALA A 109 -7.73 3.49 -13.03
N ALA A 110 -8.91 4.11 -13.03
CA ALA A 110 -9.23 5.19 -12.09
C ALA A 110 -9.37 4.69 -10.65
N ALA A 111 -9.88 3.47 -10.45
CA ALA A 111 -9.96 2.85 -9.13
C ALA A 111 -8.57 2.48 -8.60
N VAL A 112 -7.73 1.85 -9.43
CA VAL A 112 -6.35 1.51 -9.06
C VAL A 112 -5.53 2.78 -8.79
N LEU A 113 -5.69 3.84 -9.60
CA LEU A 113 -4.99 5.11 -9.38
C LEU A 113 -5.35 5.74 -8.04
N GLU A 114 -6.65 5.78 -7.70
CA GLU A 114 -7.06 6.27 -6.40
C GLU A 114 -6.40 5.47 -5.27
N MET A 115 -6.30 4.14 -5.40
CA MET A 115 -5.62 3.34 -4.40
C MET A 115 -4.13 3.62 -4.28
N VAL A 116 -3.45 3.83 -5.40
CA VAL A 116 -2.03 4.22 -5.37
C VAL A 116 -1.86 5.54 -4.61
N LEU A 117 -2.72 6.53 -4.87
CA LEU A 117 -2.65 7.83 -4.20
C LEU A 117 -2.92 7.73 -2.69
N ILE A 118 -3.79 6.82 -2.27
CA ILE A 118 -4.05 6.55 -0.85
C ILE A 118 -2.85 5.91 -0.19
N CYS A 119 -2.21 4.93 -0.84
CA CYS A 119 -0.99 4.34 -0.33
C CYS A 119 0.11 5.39 -0.17
N ILE A 120 0.28 6.31 -1.13
CA ILE A 120 1.20 7.45 -1.03
C ILE A 120 0.85 8.33 0.18
N SER A 121 -0.45 8.63 0.39
CA SER A 121 -0.89 9.40 1.55
C SER A 121 -0.55 8.72 2.87
N HIS A 122 -0.77 7.40 2.99
CA HIS A 122 -0.44 6.64 4.20
C HIS A 122 1.08 6.54 4.44
N LEU A 123 1.89 6.37 3.39
CA LEU A 123 3.35 6.44 3.50
C LEU A 123 3.80 7.80 4.02
N LYS A 124 3.25 8.89 3.48
CA LYS A 124 3.56 10.25 3.94
C LYS A 124 3.16 10.48 5.41
N SER A 125 2.00 9.98 5.82
CA SER A 125 1.58 10.02 7.23
C SER A 125 2.53 9.22 8.13
N SER A 126 2.96 8.04 7.68
CA SER A 126 3.93 7.19 8.40
C SER A 126 5.29 7.87 8.53
N TYR A 127 5.78 8.47 7.45
CA TYR A 127 7.02 9.24 7.44
C TYR A 127 6.96 10.41 8.41
N THR A 128 5.90 11.22 8.33
CA THR A 128 5.71 12.40 9.19
C THR A 128 5.62 12.02 10.66
N ALA A 129 4.89 10.94 10.99
CA ALA A 129 4.82 10.44 12.36
C ALA A 129 6.17 9.89 12.86
N GLY A 130 6.93 9.24 11.97
CA GLY A 130 8.27 8.71 12.25
C GLY A 130 9.31 9.79 12.56
N GLN A 131 9.21 10.97 11.94
CA GLN A 131 10.06 12.13 12.29
C GLN A 131 9.90 12.56 13.76
N GLY A 132 8.74 12.31 14.36
CA GLY A 132 8.48 12.53 15.79
C GLY A 132 8.73 11.31 16.68
N ALA A 133 9.19 10.19 16.11
CA ALA A 133 9.28 8.88 16.74
C ALA A 133 10.53 8.12 16.28
N ASP A 134 11.73 8.59 16.68
CA ASP A 134 13.05 7.93 16.53
C ASP A 134 13.17 6.92 15.37
N MET A 135 12.77 7.35 14.17
CA MET A 135 12.67 6.48 13.01
C MET A 135 14.08 6.06 12.57
N SER A 136 14.28 4.76 12.40
CA SER A 136 15.57 4.25 11.96
C SER A 136 15.86 4.63 10.51
N LEU A 137 17.14 4.79 10.15
CA LEU A 137 17.56 5.07 8.77
C LEU A 137 17.05 4.01 7.78
N GLY A 138 17.02 2.74 8.18
CA GLY A 138 16.50 1.67 7.31
C GLY A 138 14.98 1.67 7.17
N MET A 139 14.24 2.42 7.99
CA MET A 139 12.81 2.64 7.79
C MET A 139 12.56 3.92 6.98
N ASP A 140 13.36 4.98 7.20
CA ASP A 140 13.38 6.18 6.36
C ASP A 140 13.61 5.79 4.88
N ASP A 141 14.68 5.05 4.60
CA ASP A 141 15.03 4.55 3.26
C ASP A 141 13.91 3.72 2.64
N PHE A 142 13.33 2.78 3.41
CA PHE A 142 12.22 1.95 2.96
C PHE A 142 10.99 2.77 2.56
N LEU A 143 10.58 3.75 3.38
CA LEU A 143 9.41 4.58 3.09
C LEU A 143 9.63 5.45 1.85
N MET A 144 10.84 6.01 1.70
CA MET A 144 11.22 6.82 0.54
C MET A 144 11.24 6.00 -0.75
N ALA A 145 11.88 4.82 -0.73
CA ALA A 145 11.91 3.90 -1.87
C ALA A 145 10.49 3.44 -2.26
N SER A 146 9.67 3.10 -1.27
CA SER A 146 8.25 2.73 -1.46
C SER A 146 7.45 3.85 -2.14
N SER A 147 7.68 5.11 -1.75
CA SER A 147 7.01 6.27 -2.38
C SER A 147 7.35 6.38 -3.86
N ASN A 148 8.63 6.24 -4.22
CA ASN A 148 9.09 6.31 -5.61
C ASN A 148 8.41 5.24 -6.50
N HIS A 149 8.25 4.01 -5.98
CA HIS A 149 7.54 2.94 -6.70
C HIS A 149 6.07 3.27 -6.94
N LEU A 150 5.37 3.74 -5.91
CA LEU A 150 3.95 4.12 -6.03
C LEU A 150 3.76 5.32 -6.97
N GLU A 151 4.65 6.32 -6.93
CA GLU A 151 4.61 7.46 -7.84
C GLU A 151 4.79 7.02 -9.31
N THR A 152 5.64 6.02 -9.55
CA THR A 152 5.79 5.39 -10.86
C THR A 152 4.49 4.73 -11.31
N PHE A 153 3.81 3.99 -10.45
CA PHE A 153 2.50 3.41 -10.77
C PHE A 153 1.45 4.49 -11.05
N ALA A 154 1.42 5.56 -10.25
CA ALA A 154 0.50 6.68 -10.44
C ALA A 154 0.71 7.33 -11.81
N TYR A 155 1.96 7.56 -12.21
CA TYR A 155 2.30 8.10 -13.52
C TYR A 155 1.77 7.22 -14.67
N LEU A 156 1.99 5.91 -14.62
CA LEU A 156 1.52 4.99 -15.67
C LEU A 156 -0.01 4.97 -15.78
N LEU A 157 -0.71 4.94 -14.65
CA LEU A 157 -2.18 4.97 -14.62
C LEU A 157 -2.73 6.32 -15.08
N GLN A 158 -2.08 7.43 -14.74
CA GLN A 158 -2.45 8.75 -15.26
C GLN A 158 -2.25 8.84 -16.78
N GLN A 159 -1.17 8.27 -17.33
CA GLN A 159 -0.98 8.19 -18.77
C GLN A 159 -2.10 7.40 -19.46
N LYS A 160 -2.52 6.28 -18.86
CA LYS A 160 -3.65 5.46 -19.33
C LYS A 160 -4.96 6.26 -19.36
N LEU A 161 -5.24 7.07 -18.33
CA LEU A 161 -6.49 7.83 -18.19
C LEU A 161 -6.57 9.10 -19.06
N ARG A 162 -5.44 9.61 -19.55
CA ARG A 162 -5.38 10.77 -20.44
C ARG A 162 -5.55 10.42 -21.93
N ARG A 163 -5.55 9.14 -22.26
CA ARG A 163 -5.85 8.62 -23.60
C ARG A 163 -7.34 8.52 -23.78
#